data_AF-A0A6N0NVX8-F1
#
_entry.id   AF-A0A6N0NVX8-F1
#
_cell.length_a   1.000
_cell.length_b   1.000
_cell.length_c   1.000
_cell.angle_alpha   90.00
_cell.angle_beta   90.00
_cell.angle_gamma   90.00
#
_symmetry.space_group_name_H-M   'P 1'
#
loop_
_entity.id
_entity.type
_entity.pdbx_description
1 polymer ?
#
loop_
_entity_poly.entity_id
_entity_poly.type
_entity_poly.pdbx_seq_one_letter_code
_entity_poly.pdbx_strand_id
1 'polypeptide(L)'
;MGQQKRNDIEIKVKLLESCKEGIKRTRLMYLSNLSYRTFCKYVDFLIDSGFITYEEKEYRITKKGQQYLRSAKEYLELKEKLKKLREEVS
;
A
#
# COMPACT_ATOMS: atom_id res chain seq x y z
N MET A 1 10.15 19.78 9.41
CA MET A 1 8.95 19.30 8.71
C MET A 1 8.67 17.88 9.18
N GLY A 2 7.74 17.73 10.13
CA GLY A 2 7.52 16.46 10.83
C GLY A 2 7.05 15.39 9.86
N GLN A 3 7.82 14.30 9.75
CA GLN A 3 7.40 13.13 8.99
C GLN A 3 6.14 12.58 9.67
N GLN A 4 4.98 12.82 9.06
CA GLN A 4 3.75 12.15 9.45
C GLN A 4 4.04 10.64 9.33
N LYS A 5 3.96 9.90 10.45
CA LYS A 5 4.12 8.45 10.44
C LYS A 5 3.22 7.91 9.34
N ARG A 6 3.81 7.36 8.26
CA ARG A 6 3.04 6.73 7.19
C ARG A 6 2.14 5.70 7.84
N ASN A 7 0.85 5.85 7.64
CA ASN A 7 -0.10 4.92 8.20
C ASN A 7 0.09 3.56 7.51
N ASP A 8 -0.06 2.46 8.23
CA ASP A 8 0.13 1.10 7.71
C ASP A 8 -0.63 0.86 6.39
N ILE A 9 -1.82 1.45 6.29
CA ILE A 9 -2.69 1.43 5.11
C ILE A 9 -2.06 2.15 3.92
N GLU A 10 -1.40 3.30 4.12
CA GLU A 10 -0.75 4.05 3.04
C GLU A 10 0.42 3.27 2.44
N ILE A 11 1.18 2.56 3.28
CA ILE A 11 2.28 1.70 2.83
C ILE A 11 1.72 0.56 1.96
N LYS A 12 0.66 -0.11 2.44
CA LYS A 12 -0.02 -1.18 1.70
C LYS A 12 -0.58 -0.68 0.37
N VAL A 13 -1.25 0.48 0.37
CA VAL A 13 -1.77 1.11 -0.86
C VAL A 13 -0.64 1.40 -1.83
N LYS A 14 0.45 2.03 -1.39
CA LYS A 14 1.59 2.37 -2.26
C LYS A 14 2.24 1.13 -2.88
N LEU A 15 2.41 0.06 -2.10
CA LEU A 15 2.95 -1.21 -2.59
C LEU A 15 2.01 -1.84 -3.62
N LEU A 16 0.71 -1.92 -3.31
CA LEU A 16 -0.29 -2.48 -4.22
C LEU A 16 -0.40 -1.70 -5.53
N GLU A 17 -0.32 -0.37 -5.49
CA GLU A 17 -0.29 0.44 -6.71
C GLU A 17 0.92 0.16 -7.58
N SER A 18 2.09 -0.01 -6.96
CA SER A 18 3.32 -0.34 -7.69
C SER A 18 3.25 -1.73 -8.34
N CYS A 19 2.45 -2.64 -7.79
CA CYS A 19 2.25 -3.99 -8.33
C CYS A 19 1.17 -4.10 -9.42
N LYS A 20 0.50 -3.00 -9.82
CA LYS A 20 -0.56 -3.04 -10.86
C LYS A 20 -0.07 -3.51 -12.22
N GLU A 21 1.10 -3.05 -12.64
CA GLU A 21 1.67 -3.33 -13.96
C GLU A 21 2.67 -4.51 -13.95
N GLY A 22 2.88 -5.15 -12.80
CA GLY A 22 3.98 -6.08 -12.61
C GLY A 22 5.28 -5.35 -12.29
N ILE A 23 5.95 -5.76 -11.22
CA ILE A 23 7.18 -5.09 -10.79
C ILE A 23 8.17 -6.04 -10.13
N LYS A 24 9.44 -5.93 -10.53
CA LYS A 24 10.52 -6.70 -9.92
C LYS A 24 10.71 -6.34 -8.45
N ARG A 25 11.03 -7.33 -7.61
CA ARG A 25 11.28 -7.16 -6.17
C ARG A 25 12.21 -6.01 -5.83
N THR A 26 13.33 -5.91 -6.53
CA THR A 26 14.33 -4.86 -6.32
C THR A 26 13.75 -3.48 -6.60
N ARG A 27 12.99 -3.33 -7.69
CA ARG A 27 12.36 -2.05 -8.04
C ARG A 27 11.27 -1.66 -7.05
N LEU A 28 10.46 -2.62 -6.62
CA LEU A 28 9.41 -2.41 -5.63
C LEU A 28 9.99 -1.97 -4.28
N MET A 29 11.09 -2.58 -3.84
CA MET A 29 11.79 -2.18 -2.61
C MET A 29 12.28 -0.73 -2.69
N TYR A 30 12.99 -0.36 -3.78
CA TYR A 30 13.48 1.01 -3.97
C TYR A 30 12.34 2.04 -3.97
N LEU A 31 11.21 1.76 -4.63
CA LEU A 31 10.06 2.68 -4.66
C LEU A 31 9.33 2.82 -3.33
N SER A 32 9.35 1.77 -2.50
CA SER A 32 8.68 1.76 -1.20
C SER A 32 9.33 2.73 -0.19
N ASN A 33 10.64 3.02 -0.36
CA ASN A 33 11.46 3.75 0.61
C ASN A 33 11.36 3.13 2.02
N LEU A 34 11.30 1.80 2.09
CA LEU A 34 11.27 1.01 3.32
C LEU A 34 12.62 0.32 3.54
N SER A 35 12.94 0.00 4.79
CA SER A 35 14.05 -0.91 5.08
C SER A 35 13.72 -2.32 4.58
N TYR A 36 14.74 -3.12 4.26
CA TYR A 36 14.57 -4.48 3.75
C TYR A 36 13.67 -5.35 4.64
N ARG A 37 13.85 -5.29 5.96
CA ARG A 37 13.04 -6.06 6.92
C ARG A 37 11.58 -5.64 6.91
N THR A 38 11.31 -4.34 6.87
CA THR A 38 9.93 -3.82 6.84
C THR A 38 9.27 -4.15 5.51
N PHE A 39 10.01 -3.99 4.41
CA PHE A 39 9.56 -4.35 3.07
C PHE A 39 9.12 -5.82 3.00
N CYS A 40 9.97 -6.75 3.47
CA CYS A 40 9.64 -8.18 3.47
C CYS A 40 8.36 -8.44 4.27
N LYS A 41 8.23 -7.91 5.49
CA LYS A 41 7.02 -8.06 6.30
C LYS A 41 5.73 -7.64 5.58
N TYR A 42 5.78 -6.50 4.88
CA TYR A 42 4.61 -6.02 4.13
C TYR A 42 4.32 -6.90 2.91
N VAL A 43 5.36 -7.27 2.15
CA VAL A 43 5.20 -8.10 0.95
C VAL A 43 4.70 -9.49 1.32
N ASP A 44 5.28 -10.13 2.33
CA ASP A 44 4.85 -11.44 2.84
C ASP A 44 3.38 -11.37 3.27
N PHE A 45 2.99 -10.35 4.03
CA PHE A 45 1.59 -10.13 4.39
C PHE A 45 0.66 -9.98 3.18
N LEU A 46 1.08 -9.23 2.14
CA LEU A 46 0.28 -9.03 0.93
C LEU A 46 0.15 -10.31 0.11
N ILE A 47 1.17 -11.17 0.11
CA ILE A 47 1.15 -12.49 -0.54
C ILE A 47 0.26 -13.45 0.24
N ASP A 48 0.47 -13.58 1.56
CA ASP A 48 -0.30 -14.47 2.44
C ASP A 48 -1.79 -14.12 2.44
N SER A 49 -2.11 -12.82 2.34
CA SER A 49 -3.50 -12.36 2.22
C SER A 49 -4.10 -12.58 0.83
N GLY A 50 -3.30 -12.98 -0.15
CA GLY A 50 -3.69 -13.18 -1.54
C GLY A 50 -3.97 -11.87 -2.30
N PHE A 51 -3.39 -10.74 -1.87
CA PHE A 51 -3.54 -9.44 -2.52
C PHE A 51 -2.56 -9.25 -3.68
N ILE A 52 -1.37 -9.84 -3.58
CA ILE A 52 -0.40 -9.90 -4.67
C ILE A 52 0.05 -11.34 -4.91
N THR A 53 0.48 -11.61 -6.13
CA THR A 53 1.11 -12.85 -6.55
C THR A 53 2.54 -12.55 -7.00
N TYR A 54 3.44 -13.52 -6.86
CA TYR A 54 4.80 -13.44 -7.36
C TYR A 54 4.99 -14.46 -8.48
N GLU A 55 4.96 -13.99 -9.72
CA GLU A 55 5.07 -14.80 -10.93
C GLU A 55 6.09 -14.18 -11.87
N GLU A 56 6.82 -14.98 -12.63
CA GLU A 56 7.80 -14.49 -13.64
C GLU A 56 8.86 -13.51 -13.07
N LYS A 57 9.20 -13.64 -11.79
CA LYS A 57 10.09 -12.75 -11.02
C LYS A 57 9.52 -11.33 -10.77
N GLU A 58 8.22 -11.15 -10.93
CA GLU A 58 7.50 -9.90 -10.73
C GLU A 58 6.37 -10.05 -9.73
N TYR A 59 6.11 -9.00 -8.96
CA TYR A 59 4.92 -8.90 -8.13
C TYR A 59 3.77 -8.31 -8.95
N ARG A 60 2.65 -9.03 -9.02
CA ARG A 60 1.42 -8.58 -9.67
C ARG A 60 0.27 -8.54 -8.69
N ILE A 61 -0.58 -7.53 -8.82
CA ILE A 61 -1.80 -7.43 -8.01
C ILE A 61 -2.82 -8.46 -8.46
N THR A 62 -3.50 -9.11 -7.50
CA THR A 62 -4.61 -10.03 -7.79
C THR A 62 -5.94 -9.27 -7.89
N LYS A 63 -7.01 -9.93 -8.36
CA LYS A 63 -8.38 -9.36 -8.31
C LYS A 63 -8.78 -8.96 -6.89
N LYS A 64 -8.46 -9.79 -5.90
CA LYS A 64 -8.70 -9.52 -4.48
C LYS A 64 -7.90 -8.30 -4.00
N GLY A 65 -6.64 -8.19 -4.42
CA GLY A 65 -5.80 -7.03 -4.13
C GLY A 65 -6.32 -5.73 -4.74
N GLN A 66 -6.85 -5.77 -5.96
CA GLN A 66 -7.48 -4.61 -6.59
C GLN A 66 -8.72 -4.14 -5.82
N GLN A 67 -9.55 -5.07 -5.36
CA GLN A 67 -10.71 -4.73 -4.54
C GLN A 67 -10.29 -4.09 -3.20
N TYR A 68 -9.32 -4.70 -2.52
CA TYR A 68 -8.75 -4.11 -1.29
C TYR A 68 -8.16 -2.71 -1.55
N LEU A 69 -7.41 -2.53 -2.63
CA LEU A 69 -6.83 -1.24 -3.00
C LEU A 69 -7.90 -0.16 -3.19
N ARG A 70 -9.02 -0.50 -3.82
CA ARG A 70 -10.14 0.43 -4.01
C ARG A 70 -10.73 0.85 -2.67
N SER A 71 -11.07 -0.11 -1.82
CA SER A 71 -11.61 0.17 -0.48
C SER A 71 -10.64 0.93 0.41
N ALA A 72 -9.34 0.62 0.34
CA ALA A 72 -8.31 1.30 1.12
C ALA A 72 -8.12 2.75 0.68
N LYS A 73 -8.21 3.04 -0.62
CA LYS A 73 -8.19 4.42 -1.13
C LYS A 73 -9.41 5.22 -0.68
N GLU A 74 -10.58 4.62 -0.78
CA GLU A 74 -11.83 5.23 -0.32
C GLU A 74 -11.77 5.55 1.18
N TYR A 75 -11.29 4.61 2.00
CA TYR A 75 -11.07 4.83 3.42
C TYR A 75 -10.11 6.01 3.71
N LEU A 76 -9.00 6.12 2.98
CA LEU A 76 -8.05 7.24 3.15
C LEU A 76 -8.70 8.57 2.78
N GLU A 77 -9.50 8.62 1.71
CA GLU A 77 -10.22 9.83 1.31
C GLU A 77 -11.27 10.25 2.35
N LEU A 78 -12.06 9.30 2.86
CA LEU A 78 -13.03 9.57 3.93
C LEU A 78 -12.34 10.04 5.21
N LYS A 79 -11.19 9.43 5.56
CA LYS A 79 -10.40 9.83 6.72
C LYS A 79 -9.90 11.28 6.59
N GLU A 80 -9.47 11.68 5.39
CA GLU A 80 -9.05 13.06 5.14
C GLU A 80 -10.23 14.04 5.21
N LYS A 81 -11.38 13.68 4.63
CA LYS A 81 -12.62 14.48 4.72
C LYS A 81 -13.07 14.68 6.17
N LEU A 82 -13.07 13.61 6.98
CA LEU A 82 -13.40 13.68 8.41
C LEU A 82 -12.44 14.57 9.19
N LYS A 83 -11.15 14.55 8.83
CA LYS A 83 -10.16 15.42 9.46
C LYS A 83 -10.48 16.89 9.20
N LYS A 84 -10.76 17.25 7.93
CA LYS A 84 -11.13 18.62 7.54
C LYS A 84 -12.40 19.08 8.27
N LEU A 85 -13.45 18.25 8.27
CA LEU A 85 -14.70 18.58 8.96
C LEU A 85 -14.50 18.78 10.47
N ARG A 86 -13.62 18.00 11.10
CA ARG A 86 -13.28 18.17 12.52
C ARG A 86 -12.55 19.48 12.79
N GLU A 87 -11.72 19.94 11.85
CA GLU A 87 -11.04 21.24 11.93
C GLU A 87 -12.02 22.41 11.72
N GLU A 88 -13.09 22.23 10.95
CA GLU A 88 -14.13 23.25 10.72
C GLU A 88 -15.12 23.41 11.89
N VAL A 89 -15.31 22.35 12.69
CA VAL A 89 -16.25 22.34 13.83
C VAL A 89 -15.55 22.68 15.17
N SER A 90 -14.21 22.73 15.21
CA SER A 90 -13.42 23.05 16.41
C SER A 90 -13.07 24.52 16.52
#